data_AF-A0A7R8APS4-F1
#
_entry.id   AF-A0A7R8APS4-F1
#
_cell.length_a   1.000
_cell.length_b   1.000
_cell.length_c   1.000
_cell.angle_alpha   90.00
_cell.angle_beta   90.00
_cell.angle_gamma   90.00
#
_symmetry.space_group_name_H-M   'P 1'
#
loop_
_entity.id
_entity.type
_entity.pdbx_description
1 polymer ?
#
loop_
_entity_poly.entity_id
_entity_poly.type
_entity_poly.pdbx_seq_one_letter_code
_entity_poly.pdbx_strand_id
1 'polypeptide(L)'
;MARTKGARTRQFKDHASNPYTVVHYASTQDSPICKLSVHLYTLSNLNLDPGSLGRSLLDSETFVFSLDAMDWSPRVDVYAPQPSIEACIEHHRREKEYRARARDEFRRKVATDAASTAGEAGDGDGDAAQQALLNLGGKEPLPHIVPTLCVSAAFWDRHRCMFQERYRSFILVVPEECLTWEEVEEKGLWLVKFDQDVSPAMEVDAADGAASKDEADWVHVKSRNWGPPVSIERVSVVEDSEIGEDDEAEPMASLLDKWTGLTSVFSDCTCRTVHCEGCYKSNGRPHEDCEVERSEHYFDSDGQCIACRREWDIRRLAALDNHWYPEPCLELEYEGLFT
;
A
#
# COMPACT_ATOMS: atom_id res chain seq x y z
N MET A 1 10.72 14.65 21.70
CA MET A 1 12.00 14.95 21.03
C MET A 1 13.02 13.84 21.29
N ALA A 2 13.03 12.81 20.45
CA ALA A 2 14.05 11.78 20.43
C ALA A 2 14.63 11.66 19.00
N ARG A 3 15.76 12.35 18.81
CA ARG A 3 16.88 12.07 17.90
C ARG A 3 16.56 11.54 16.49
N THR A 4 16.66 12.46 15.54
CA THR A 4 17.07 12.27 14.15
C THR A 4 18.21 11.24 14.00
N LYS A 5 17.85 9.98 13.81
CA LYS A 5 18.68 9.10 12.98
C LYS A 5 18.51 9.61 11.55
N GLY A 6 19.47 10.41 11.10
CA GLY A 6 19.42 11.09 9.79
C GLY A 6 19.03 10.14 8.66
N ALA A 7 18.21 10.63 7.74
CA ALA A 7 17.76 9.87 6.59
C ALA A 7 18.97 9.35 5.78
N ARG A 8 18.94 8.05 5.47
CA ARG A 8 19.94 7.39 4.63
C ARG A 8 19.54 7.57 3.17
N THR A 9 20.55 7.69 2.32
CA THR A 9 20.37 7.78 0.87
C THR A 9 21.16 6.67 0.20
N ARG A 10 20.58 6.07 -0.84
CA ARG A 10 21.24 5.01 -1.62
C ARG A 10 20.83 5.13 -3.08
N GLN A 11 21.77 4.95 -3.99
CA GLN A 11 21.51 4.99 -5.43
C GLN A 11 21.18 3.60 -5.97
N PHE A 12 20.21 3.54 -6.87
CA PHE A 12 19.79 2.36 -7.59
C PHE A 12 19.66 2.67 -9.08
N LYS A 13 19.47 1.63 -9.88
CA LYS A 13 19.17 1.74 -11.31
C LYS A 13 17.74 1.31 -11.59
N ASP A 14 17.02 2.10 -12.38
CA ASP A 14 15.69 1.76 -12.89
C ASP A 14 15.75 0.68 -14.00
N HIS A 15 14.61 0.33 -14.57
CA HIS A 15 14.46 -0.61 -15.68
C HIS A 15 15.19 -0.17 -16.96
N ALA A 16 15.44 1.13 -17.13
CA ALA A 16 16.16 1.73 -18.24
C ALA A 16 17.65 1.98 -17.90
N SER A 17 18.14 1.49 -16.76
CA SER A 17 19.49 1.69 -16.23
C SER A 17 19.83 3.14 -15.83
N ASN A 18 18.86 4.04 -15.72
CA ASN A 18 19.09 5.38 -15.18
C ASN A 18 19.22 5.32 -13.66
N PRO A 19 20.08 6.18 -13.08
CA PRO A 19 20.20 6.28 -11.64
C PRO A 19 18.98 6.95 -11.02
N TYR A 20 18.56 6.47 -9.86
CA TYR A 20 17.60 7.15 -9.00
C TYR A 20 18.01 6.99 -7.53
N THR A 21 17.46 7.84 -6.66
CA THR A 21 17.87 7.92 -5.25
C THR A 21 16.75 7.45 -4.35
N VAL A 22 17.05 6.46 -3.50
CA VAL A 22 16.14 6.02 -2.43
C VAL A 22 16.55 6.72 -1.15
N VAL A 23 15.58 7.37 -0.51
CA VAL A 23 15.72 8.08 0.77
C VAL A 23 14.82 7.41 1.79
N HIS A 24 15.31 7.16 2.99
CA HIS A 24 14.48 6.63 4.08
C HIS A 24 15.07 7.02 5.43
N TYR A 25 14.24 7.19 6.46
CA TYR A 25 14.78 7.33 7.81
C TYR A 25 15.48 6.04 8.24
N ALA A 26 16.60 6.18 8.95
CA ALA A 26 17.21 5.07 9.63
C ALA A 26 16.36 4.77 10.88
N SER A 27 15.39 3.87 10.78
CA SER A 27 14.65 3.44 11.97
C SER A 27 15.57 2.66 12.93
N THR A 28 15.11 2.45 14.16
CA THR A 28 15.74 1.58 15.16
C THR A 28 15.73 0.10 14.80
N GLN A 29 14.99 -0.28 13.77
CA GLN A 29 14.84 -1.64 13.29
C GLN A 29 15.33 -1.69 11.84
N ASP A 30 16.51 -2.26 11.61
CA ASP A 30 16.97 -2.68 10.28
C ASP A 30 16.08 -3.85 9.75
N SER A 31 14.76 -3.67 9.78
CA SER A 31 13.84 -4.55 9.08
C SER A 31 14.16 -4.44 7.59
N PRO A 32 14.45 -5.54 6.89
CA PRO A 32 14.87 -5.52 5.50
C PRO A 32 13.79 -5.00 4.54
N ILE A 33 12.55 -4.79 5.03
CA ILE A 33 11.41 -4.39 4.22
C ILE A 33 10.84 -3.07 4.74
N CYS A 34 11.23 -1.95 4.12
CA CYS A 34 10.37 -0.77 4.14
C CYS A 34 9.23 -1.04 3.14
N LYS A 35 8.12 -1.60 3.65
CA LYS A 35 6.95 -2.07 2.87
C LYS A 35 6.13 -0.94 2.25
N LEU A 36 6.40 0.29 2.65
CA LEU A 36 5.73 1.48 2.15
C LEU A 36 6.75 2.29 1.37
N SER A 37 6.49 2.48 0.09
CA SER A 37 7.34 3.29 -0.79
C SER A 37 6.51 4.36 -1.47
N VAL A 38 7.00 5.59 -1.43
CA VAL A 38 6.50 6.71 -2.21
C VAL A 38 7.42 6.90 -3.40
N HIS A 39 6.85 6.93 -4.60
CA HIS A 39 7.60 7.21 -5.82
C HIS A 39 7.44 8.68 -6.16
N LEU A 40 8.53 9.42 -6.07
CA LEU A 40 8.57 10.84 -6.35
C LEU A 40 9.23 11.07 -7.71
N TYR A 41 8.46 11.61 -8.65
CA TYR A 41 8.92 12.08 -9.94
C TYR A 41 9.01 13.60 -9.95
N THR A 42 9.74 14.14 -10.92
CA THR A 42 9.75 15.57 -11.19
C THR A 42 9.51 15.82 -12.67
N LEU A 43 8.72 16.83 -12.99
CA LEU A 43 8.63 17.39 -14.35
C LEU A 43 9.62 18.54 -14.53
N SER A 44 10.10 19.12 -13.44
CA SER A 44 11.03 20.23 -13.45
C SER A 44 12.48 19.78 -13.27
N ASN A 45 13.40 20.66 -13.70
CA ASN A 45 14.81 20.59 -13.34
C ASN A 45 15.04 21.32 -12.02
N LEU A 46 14.56 20.72 -10.92
CA LEU A 46 14.74 21.24 -9.56
C LEU A 46 16.21 21.59 -9.27
N ASN A 47 16.43 22.73 -8.61
CA ASN A 47 17.72 23.15 -8.07
C ASN A 47 18.01 22.47 -6.72
N LEU A 48 17.63 21.21 -6.59
CA LEU A 48 17.78 20.41 -5.38
C LEU A 48 18.25 19.01 -5.77
N ASP A 49 19.24 18.48 -5.05
CA ASP A 49 19.67 17.11 -5.33
C ASP A 49 18.56 16.11 -4.93
N PRO A 50 18.42 14.98 -5.64
CA PRO A 50 17.36 14.00 -5.37
C PRO A 50 17.33 13.49 -3.92
N GLY A 51 18.48 13.42 -3.26
CA GLY A 51 18.57 13.00 -1.86
C GLY A 51 17.94 14.03 -0.92
N SER A 52 18.25 15.31 -1.12
CA SER A 52 17.65 16.41 -0.35
C SER A 52 16.16 16.55 -0.63
N LEU A 53 15.71 16.41 -1.89
CA LEU A 53 14.29 16.42 -2.23
C LEU A 53 13.51 15.33 -1.49
N GLY A 54 14.01 14.09 -1.50
CA GLY A 54 13.37 13.00 -0.78
C GLY A 54 13.39 13.20 0.74
N ARG A 55 14.41 13.87 1.29
CA ARG A 55 14.43 14.23 2.72
C ARG A 55 13.40 15.29 3.05
N SER A 56 13.32 16.36 2.26
CA SER A 56 12.32 17.41 2.47
C SER A 56 10.90 16.86 2.44
N LEU A 57 10.62 15.91 1.52
CA LEU A 57 9.34 15.21 1.54
C LEU A 57 9.16 14.39 2.82
N LEU A 58 10.14 13.59 3.24
CA LEU A 58 10.04 12.81 4.47
C LEU A 58 9.89 13.67 5.74
N ASP A 59 10.49 14.85 5.75
CA ASP A 59 10.42 15.83 6.84
C ASP A 59 9.10 16.63 6.81
N SER A 60 8.23 16.44 5.81
CA SER A 60 6.91 17.07 5.77
C SER A 60 5.99 16.53 6.86
N GLU A 61 5.03 17.35 7.32
CA GLU A 61 4.13 16.99 8.42
C GLU A 61 3.39 15.67 8.16
N THR A 62 3.00 15.42 6.91
CA THR A 62 2.41 14.15 6.44
C THR A 62 3.18 12.92 6.95
N PHE A 63 4.50 12.89 6.73
CA PHE A 63 5.30 11.70 6.96
C PHE A 63 5.92 11.69 8.36
N VAL A 64 6.15 12.85 8.96
CA VAL A 64 6.50 12.98 10.38
C VAL A 64 5.34 12.47 11.24
N PHE A 65 4.11 12.91 10.98
CA PHE A 65 2.93 12.43 11.71
C PHE A 65 2.69 10.93 11.49
N SER A 66 2.88 10.44 10.27
CA SER A 66 2.79 9.00 9.98
C SER A 66 3.79 8.17 10.79
N LEU A 67 5.03 8.66 10.92
CA LEU A 67 6.05 8.01 11.75
C LEU A 67 5.64 8.00 13.22
N ASP A 68 5.13 9.10 13.75
CA ASP A 68 4.71 9.18 15.16
C ASP A 68 3.45 8.32 15.45
N ALA A 69 2.50 8.26 14.50
CA ALA A 69 1.24 7.54 14.68
C ALA A 69 1.35 6.03 14.43
N MET A 70 2.20 5.61 13.49
CA MET A 70 2.29 4.22 13.02
C MET A 70 3.64 3.55 13.32
N ASP A 71 4.59 4.28 13.93
CA ASP A 71 6.00 3.90 14.11
C ASP A 71 6.73 3.58 12.79
N TRP A 72 6.15 3.98 11.66
CA TRP A 72 6.61 3.64 10.32
C TRP A 72 6.70 4.87 9.43
N SER A 73 7.85 5.02 8.79
CA SER A 73 8.04 6.00 7.72
C SER A 73 8.20 5.27 6.38
N PRO A 74 7.57 5.74 5.29
CA PRO A 74 7.84 5.18 3.98
C PRO A 74 9.28 5.48 3.57
N ARG A 75 9.77 4.73 2.59
CA ARG A 75 10.91 5.17 1.79
C ARG A 75 10.41 6.04 0.65
N VAL A 76 11.22 6.98 0.21
CA VAL A 76 10.97 7.82 -0.96
C VAL A 76 11.96 7.45 -2.06
N ASP A 77 11.44 6.96 -3.18
CA ASP A 77 12.20 6.62 -4.37
C ASP A 77 12.11 7.83 -5.33
N VAL A 78 13.17 8.63 -5.42
CA VAL A 78 13.24 9.87 -6.20
C VAL A 78 13.86 9.59 -7.57
N TYR A 79 13.03 9.67 -8.61
CA TYR A 79 13.38 9.35 -10.01
C TYR A 79 13.91 10.57 -10.77
N ALA A 80 14.60 10.28 -11.87
CA ALA A 80 15.06 11.31 -12.81
C ALA A 80 13.86 12.04 -13.46
N PRO A 81 14.04 13.31 -13.87
CA PRO A 81 12.98 14.10 -14.49
C PRO A 81 12.34 13.39 -15.69
N GLN A 82 11.01 13.51 -15.77
CA GLN A 82 10.20 12.96 -16.86
C GLN A 82 9.55 14.11 -17.65
N PRO A 83 9.26 13.93 -18.94
CA PRO A 83 8.72 15.01 -19.78
C PRO A 83 7.23 15.31 -19.52
N SER A 84 6.48 14.41 -18.87
CA SER A 84 5.06 14.60 -18.54
C SER A 84 4.58 13.63 -17.46
N ILE A 85 3.39 13.86 -16.92
CA ILE A 85 2.74 12.95 -15.97
C ILE A 85 2.51 11.56 -16.60
N GLU A 86 2.12 11.51 -17.88
CA GLU A 86 1.93 10.25 -18.60
C GLU A 86 3.24 9.47 -18.72
N ALA A 87 4.37 10.17 -18.93
CA ALA A 87 5.68 9.54 -18.93
C ALA A 87 6.06 8.99 -17.54
N CYS A 88 5.70 9.69 -16.45
CA CYS A 88 5.87 9.18 -15.09
C CYS A 88 5.04 7.90 -14.85
N ILE A 89 3.78 7.88 -15.28
CA ILE A 89 2.89 6.71 -15.17
C ILE A 89 3.49 5.52 -15.92
N GLU A 90 3.88 5.73 -17.18
CA GLU A 90 4.44 4.66 -18.02
C GLU A 90 5.79 4.16 -17.49
N HIS A 91 6.63 5.07 -17.00
CA HIS A 91 7.86 4.71 -16.31
C HIS A 91 7.56 3.83 -15.09
N HIS A 92 6.61 4.22 -14.24
CA HIS A 92 6.22 3.44 -13.07
C HIS A 92 5.72 2.04 -13.43
N ARG A 93 4.89 1.89 -14.48
CA ARG A 93 4.40 0.59 -14.96
C ARG A 93 5.56 -0.33 -15.39
N ARG A 94 6.47 0.19 -16.22
CA ARG A 94 7.65 -0.58 -16.68
C ARG A 94 8.57 -0.95 -15.54
N GLU A 95 8.76 -0.06 -14.58
CA GLU A 95 9.53 -0.32 -13.38
C GLU A 95 8.89 -1.45 -12.57
N LYS A 96 7.56 -1.41 -12.37
CA LYS A 96 6.81 -2.43 -11.63
C LYS A 96 6.95 -3.81 -12.27
N GLU A 97 6.80 -3.89 -13.59
CA GLU A 97 7.04 -5.14 -14.33
C GLU A 97 8.49 -5.62 -14.23
N TYR A 98 9.47 -4.72 -14.36
CA TYR A 98 10.88 -5.04 -14.25
C TYR A 98 11.22 -5.60 -12.86
N ARG A 99 10.72 -4.96 -11.79
CA ARG A 99 10.91 -5.44 -10.41
C ARG A 99 10.18 -6.76 -10.16
N ALA A 100 8.98 -6.94 -10.72
CA ALA A 100 8.27 -8.21 -10.63
C ALA A 100 9.07 -9.35 -11.29
N ARG A 101 9.61 -9.14 -12.50
CA ARG A 101 10.48 -10.11 -13.17
C ARG A 101 11.74 -10.43 -12.38
N ALA A 102 12.43 -9.41 -11.88
CA ALA A 102 13.65 -9.58 -11.08
C ALA A 102 13.38 -10.35 -9.78
N ARG A 103 12.25 -10.06 -9.13
CA ARG A 103 11.78 -10.80 -7.95
C ARG A 103 11.51 -12.26 -8.30
N ASP A 104 10.75 -12.52 -9.36
CA ASP A 104 10.36 -13.87 -9.75
C ASP A 104 11.58 -14.72 -10.16
N GLU A 105 12.57 -14.12 -10.84
CA GLU A 105 13.86 -14.75 -11.15
C GLU A 105 14.64 -15.09 -9.86
N PHE A 106 14.72 -14.15 -8.92
CA PHE A 106 15.37 -14.38 -7.64
C PHE A 106 14.71 -15.50 -6.84
N ARG A 107 13.37 -15.51 -6.78
CA ARG A 107 12.59 -16.58 -6.14
C ARG A 107 12.84 -17.94 -6.81
N ARG A 108 12.84 -17.99 -8.14
CA ARG A 108 13.12 -19.22 -8.90
C ARG A 108 14.52 -19.75 -8.60
N LYS A 109 15.51 -18.86 -8.52
CA LYS A 109 16.89 -19.23 -8.17
C LYS A 109 16.96 -19.82 -6.77
N VAL A 110 16.37 -19.15 -5.76
CA VAL A 110 16.34 -19.65 -4.37
C VAL A 110 15.67 -21.02 -4.27
N ALA A 111 14.55 -21.21 -4.96
CA ALA A 111 13.86 -22.50 -4.99
C ALA A 111 14.73 -23.60 -5.63
N THR A 112 15.40 -23.29 -6.75
CA THR A 112 16.27 -24.23 -7.48
C THR A 112 17.52 -24.62 -6.68
N ASP A 113 18.14 -23.64 -6.01
CA ASP A 113 19.31 -23.85 -5.17
C ASP A 113 18.96 -24.74 -3.95
N ALA A 114 17.80 -24.51 -3.34
CA ALA A 114 17.30 -25.32 -2.22
C ALA A 114 16.96 -26.76 -2.63
N ALA A 115 16.26 -26.91 -3.75
CA ALA A 115 15.94 -28.19 -4.40
C ALA A 115 17.21 -29.03 -4.66
N SER A 116 18.20 -28.42 -5.31
CA SER A 116 19.48 -29.07 -5.64
C SER A 116 20.21 -29.55 -4.39
N THR A 117 20.25 -28.73 -3.34
CA THR A 117 20.91 -29.06 -2.06
C THR A 117 20.21 -30.22 -1.35
N ALA A 118 18.87 -30.28 -1.38
CA ALA A 118 18.10 -31.36 -0.78
C ALA A 118 18.24 -32.69 -1.55
N GLY A 119 18.25 -32.61 -2.88
CA GLY A 119 18.51 -33.77 -3.76
C GLY A 119 19.88 -34.41 -3.55
N GLU A 120 20.91 -33.60 -3.24
CA GLU A 120 22.24 -34.08 -2.84
C GLU A 120 22.26 -34.72 -1.44
N ALA A 121 21.38 -34.26 -0.54
CA ALA A 121 21.26 -34.76 0.84
C ALA A 121 20.34 -35.99 0.98
N GLY A 122 19.57 -36.34 -0.06
CA GLY A 122 18.61 -37.46 -0.04
C GLY A 122 17.27 -37.14 0.61
N ASP A 123 16.99 -35.87 0.89
CA ASP A 123 15.70 -35.39 1.40
C ASP A 123 14.75 -35.00 0.25
N GLY A 124 13.44 -35.04 0.50
CA GLY A 124 12.41 -34.75 -0.50
C GLY A 124 12.53 -33.36 -1.11
N ASP A 125 12.89 -33.30 -2.40
CA ASP A 125 13.16 -32.11 -3.21
C ASP A 125 12.07 -31.00 -3.11
N GLY A 126 10.79 -31.40 -3.14
CA GLY A 126 9.65 -30.47 -3.14
C GLY A 126 9.46 -29.67 -1.84
N ASP A 127 9.69 -30.30 -0.68
CA ASP A 127 9.46 -29.66 0.62
C ASP A 127 10.54 -28.63 0.94
N ALA A 128 11.78 -28.88 0.50
CA ALA A 128 12.91 -27.97 0.67
C ALA A 128 12.75 -26.68 -0.14
N ALA A 129 12.34 -26.78 -1.40
CA ALA A 129 12.08 -25.62 -2.26
C ALA A 129 10.95 -24.73 -1.70
N GLN A 130 9.87 -25.36 -1.22
CA GLN A 130 8.76 -24.65 -0.61
C GLN A 130 9.19 -23.96 0.69
N GLN A 131 9.92 -24.65 1.58
CA GLN A 131 10.41 -24.06 2.82
C GLN A 131 11.38 -22.90 2.57
N ALA A 132 12.23 -23.00 1.55
CA ALA A 132 13.14 -21.91 1.17
C ALA A 132 12.38 -20.67 0.69
N LEU A 133 11.33 -20.85 -0.12
CA LEU A 133 10.47 -19.74 -0.56
C LEU A 133 9.67 -19.11 0.60
N LEU A 134 9.26 -19.90 1.59
CA LEU A 134 8.65 -19.38 2.82
C LEU A 134 9.65 -18.51 3.60
N ASN A 135 10.87 -19.02 3.78
CA ASN A 135 11.94 -18.33 4.50
C ASN A 135 12.48 -17.08 3.76
N LEU A 136 12.20 -16.97 2.46
CA LEU A 136 12.55 -15.83 1.60
C LEU A 136 11.63 -14.62 1.81
N GLY A 137 10.45 -14.80 2.43
CA GLY A 137 9.44 -13.75 2.58
C GLY A 137 10.03 -12.39 2.96
N GLY A 138 9.89 -11.40 2.07
CA GLY A 138 10.37 -10.05 2.27
C GLY A 138 11.90 -9.85 2.29
N LYS A 139 12.70 -10.88 2.03
CA LYS A 139 14.17 -10.76 1.87
C LYS A 139 14.57 -10.57 0.41
N GLU A 140 13.62 -10.23 -0.44
CA GLU A 140 13.80 -9.99 -1.86
C GLU A 140 14.62 -8.70 -2.07
N PRO A 141 15.41 -8.62 -3.16
CA PRO A 141 16.29 -7.49 -3.39
C PRO A 141 15.48 -6.18 -3.47
N LEU A 142 15.84 -5.22 -2.62
CA LEU A 142 15.42 -3.84 -2.80
C LEU A 142 15.98 -3.30 -4.12
N PRO A 143 15.21 -2.45 -4.82
CA PRO A 143 13.97 -1.79 -4.41
C PRO A 143 12.73 -2.51 -4.96
N HIS A 144 11.86 -2.97 -4.05
CA HIS A 144 10.57 -3.57 -4.41
C HIS A 144 9.54 -2.46 -4.58
N ILE A 145 8.86 -2.37 -5.72
CA ILE A 145 7.65 -1.53 -5.82
C ILE A 145 6.53 -2.29 -5.13
N VAL A 146 5.85 -1.63 -4.18
CA VAL A 146 4.70 -2.25 -3.51
C VAL A 146 3.69 -2.65 -4.59
N PRO A 147 3.32 -3.94 -4.68
CA PRO A 147 2.63 -4.43 -5.86
C PRO A 147 1.30 -3.74 -6.08
N THR A 148 0.55 -3.42 -5.02
CA THR A 148 -0.77 -2.78 -5.13
C THR A 148 -1.21 -2.22 -3.78
N LEU A 149 -1.97 -1.13 -3.79
CA LEU A 149 -2.43 -0.44 -2.58
C LEU A 149 -3.86 -0.79 -2.19
N CYS A 150 -4.73 -1.06 -3.16
CA CYS A 150 -6.04 -1.61 -2.91
C CYS A 150 -6.06 -3.13 -3.16
N VAL A 151 -6.98 -3.81 -2.48
CA VAL A 151 -7.30 -5.24 -2.71
C VAL A 151 -7.76 -5.45 -4.14
N SER A 152 -7.33 -6.57 -4.73
CA SER A 152 -7.79 -6.99 -6.05
C SER A 152 -9.29 -7.06 -6.18
N ALA A 153 -9.81 -6.65 -7.34
CA ALA A 153 -11.22 -6.81 -7.65
C ALA A 153 -11.66 -8.28 -7.56
N ALA A 154 -10.75 -9.24 -7.72
CA ALA A 154 -11.01 -10.67 -7.50
C ALA A 154 -11.28 -11.07 -6.04
N PHE A 155 -10.78 -10.27 -5.10
CA PHE A 155 -10.92 -10.48 -3.65
C PHE A 155 -11.76 -9.38 -2.99
N TRP A 156 -12.45 -8.57 -3.79
CA TRP A 156 -13.29 -7.50 -3.26
C TRP A 156 -14.51 -8.08 -2.55
N ASP A 157 -14.77 -7.56 -1.35
CA ASP A 157 -15.96 -7.84 -0.56
C ASP A 157 -16.52 -6.50 -0.08
N ARG A 158 -17.78 -6.21 -0.45
CA ARG A 158 -18.47 -4.95 -0.13
C ARG A 158 -18.51 -4.64 1.36
N HIS A 159 -18.52 -5.67 2.20
CA HIS A 159 -18.64 -5.54 3.66
C HIS A 159 -17.28 -5.39 4.35
N ARG A 160 -16.19 -5.78 3.68
CA ARG A 160 -14.83 -5.76 4.24
C ARG A 160 -13.96 -4.66 3.67
N CYS A 161 -14.15 -4.34 2.40
CA CYS A 161 -13.41 -3.30 1.70
C CYS A 161 -14.21 -1.99 1.79
N MET A 162 -14.37 -1.46 3.01
CA MET A 162 -15.12 -0.21 3.26
C MET A 162 -14.48 1.01 2.55
N PHE A 163 -13.18 0.96 2.27
CA PHE A 163 -12.45 2.02 1.61
C PHE A 163 -12.64 1.97 0.09
N GLN A 164 -13.05 3.10 -0.47
CA GLN A 164 -13.54 3.22 -1.85
C GLN A 164 -12.44 3.53 -2.87
N GLU A 165 -11.17 3.66 -2.46
CA GLU A 165 -10.08 3.88 -3.40
C GLU A 165 -9.72 2.59 -4.14
N ARG A 166 -9.78 2.66 -5.48
CA ARG A 166 -9.62 1.49 -6.38
C ARG A 166 -8.42 1.58 -7.30
N TYR A 167 -7.43 2.40 -6.96
CA TYR A 167 -6.22 2.54 -7.77
C TYR A 167 -5.14 1.59 -7.26
N ARG A 168 -4.54 0.84 -8.18
CA ARG A 168 -3.46 -0.10 -7.86
C ARG A 168 -2.11 0.58 -7.68
N SER A 169 -1.96 1.80 -8.19
CA SER A 169 -0.73 2.56 -8.11
C SER A 169 -1.03 4.05 -7.90
N PHE A 170 -0.16 4.73 -7.14
CA PHE A 170 -0.02 6.18 -7.20
C PHE A 170 1.45 6.57 -7.28
N ILE A 171 1.67 7.82 -7.69
CA ILE A 171 2.96 8.51 -7.64
C ILE A 171 2.73 9.94 -7.17
N LEU A 172 3.77 10.55 -6.63
CA LEU A 172 3.83 11.99 -6.44
C LEU A 172 4.70 12.60 -7.54
N VAL A 173 4.30 13.75 -8.07
CA VAL A 173 5.03 14.44 -9.13
C VAL A 173 5.23 15.89 -8.77
N VAL A 174 6.48 16.34 -8.76
CA VAL A 174 6.83 17.76 -8.65
C VAL A 174 6.42 18.48 -9.95
N PRO A 175 5.60 19.54 -9.86
CA PRO A 175 5.19 20.34 -11.02
C PRO A 175 6.36 20.97 -11.78
N GLU A 176 6.18 21.21 -13.08
CA GLU A 176 7.24 21.77 -13.95
C GLU A 176 7.66 23.18 -13.52
N GLU A 177 6.72 23.95 -12.96
CA GLU A 177 6.90 25.31 -12.49
C GLU A 177 7.60 25.44 -11.11
N CYS A 178 7.98 24.34 -10.48
CA CYS A 178 8.67 24.32 -9.18
C CYS A 178 10.17 24.06 -9.40
N LEU A 179 11.02 25.00 -9.01
CA LEU A 179 12.48 24.95 -9.05
C LEU A 179 13.11 24.75 -7.66
N THR A 180 12.39 25.08 -6.59
CA THR A 180 12.84 24.85 -5.19
C THR A 180 11.81 24.08 -4.38
N TRP A 181 12.18 23.64 -3.17
CA TRP A 181 11.25 22.96 -2.27
C TRP A 181 10.20 23.94 -1.70
N GLU A 182 10.57 25.18 -1.46
CA GLU A 182 9.64 26.23 -0.99
C GLU A 182 8.51 26.46 -2.01
N GLU A 183 8.82 26.40 -3.31
CA GLU A 183 7.78 26.45 -4.36
C GLU A 183 6.93 25.18 -4.42
N VAL A 184 7.44 24.03 -3.95
CA VAL A 184 6.63 22.81 -3.77
C VAL A 184 5.72 22.95 -2.55
N GLU A 185 6.18 23.57 -1.48
CA GLU A 185 5.36 23.89 -0.30
C GLU A 185 4.22 24.84 -0.66
N GLU A 186 4.51 25.92 -1.42
CA GLU A 186 3.51 26.90 -1.85
C GLU A 186 2.51 26.34 -2.87
N LYS A 187 3.01 25.59 -3.87
CA LYS A 187 2.17 25.17 -5.02
C LYS A 187 1.68 23.73 -4.90
N GLY A 188 2.19 22.95 -3.96
CA GLY A 188 1.85 21.54 -3.79
C GLY A 188 2.42 20.59 -4.85
N LEU A 189 2.15 19.30 -4.65
CA LEU A 189 2.51 18.20 -5.53
C LEU A 189 1.31 17.74 -6.35
N TRP A 190 1.56 17.09 -7.50
CA TRP A 190 0.55 16.29 -8.15
C TRP A 190 0.50 14.90 -7.51
N LEU A 191 -0.64 14.52 -6.94
CA LEU A 191 -0.96 13.15 -6.60
C LEU A 191 -1.65 12.50 -7.79
N VAL A 192 -0.98 11.50 -8.37
CA VAL A 192 -1.45 10.81 -9.58
C VAL A 192 -1.77 9.37 -9.23
N LYS A 193 -3.04 9.00 -9.31
CA LYS A 193 -3.57 7.66 -9.06
C LYS A 193 -3.98 7.02 -10.38
N PHE A 194 -3.57 5.78 -10.62
CA PHE A 194 -3.80 5.10 -11.89
C PHE A 194 -3.86 3.57 -11.70
N ASP A 195 -4.14 2.87 -12.80
CA ASP A 195 -4.43 1.43 -12.82
C ASP A 195 -5.64 1.14 -11.91
N GLN A 196 -6.77 1.77 -12.23
CA GLN A 196 -8.03 1.55 -11.54
C GLN A 196 -8.47 0.08 -11.71
N ASP A 197 -8.65 -0.64 -10.60
CA ASP A 197 -9.03 -2.05 -10.55
C ASP A 197 -10.45 -2.20 -10.00
N VAL A 198 -11.40 -2.13 -10.93
CA VAL A 198 -12.84 -2.28 -10.72
C VAL A 198 -13.30 -3.44 -11.56
N SER A 199 -14.03 -4.39 -10.96
CA SER A 199 -14.71 -5.46 -11.70
C SER A 199 -16.20 -5.14 -11.83
N PRO A 200 -16.93 -5.78 -12.77
CA PRO A 200 -18.37 -5.57 -12.92
C PRO A 200 -19.17 -5.80 -11.64
N ALA A 201 -18.72 -6.70 -10.76
CA ALA A 201 -19.34 -6.97 -9.45
C ALA A 201 -19.31 -5.77 -8.49
N MET A 202 -18.47 -4.76 -8.79
CA MET A 202 -18.26 -3.56 -7.99
C MET A 202 -19.02 -2.34 -8.54
N GLU A 203 -19.59 -2.43 -9.75
CA GLU A 203 -20.23 -1.31 -10.44
C GLU A 203 -21.64 -1.01 -9.91
N VAL A 204 -22.19 -1.91 -9.09
CA VAL A 204 -23.58 -1.87 -8.64
C VAL A 204 -23.69 -2.13 -7.14
N ASP A 205 -24.32 -1.20 -6.43
CA ASP A 205 -24.85 -1.46 -5.09
C ASP A 205 -26.32 -1.87 -5.25
N ALA A 206 -26.61 -3.16 -5.06
CA ALA A 206 -27.98 -3.60 -4.83
C ALA A 206 -28.36 -3.10 -3.42
N ALA A 207 -29.35 -2.22 -3.34
CA ALA A 207 -29.81 -1.73 -2.04
C ALA A 207 -30.30 -2.92 -1.19
N ASP A 208 -29.74 -3.11 -0.01
CA ASP A 208 -30.19 -4.11 0.99
C ASP A 208 -31.54 -3.71 1.63
N GLY A 209 -32.37 -2.94 0.93
CA GLY A 209 -33.71 -2.58 1.37
C GLY A 209 -34.66 -3.72 1.05
N ALA A 210 -35.22 -4.36 2.09
CA ALA A 210 -36.32 -5.30 1.93
C ALA A 210 -37.39 -4.65 1.04
N ALA A 211 -37.62 -5.22 -0.15
CA ALA A 211 -38.72 -4.82 -1.00
C ALA A 211 -39.97 -4.79 -0.13
N SER A 212 -40.62 -3.63 -0.05
CA SER A 212 -41.92 -3.55 0.60
C SER A 212 -42.81 -4.61 -0.07
N LYS A 213 -43.60 -5.34 0.72
CA LYS A 213 -44.38 -6.51 0.26
C LYS A 213 -45.34 -6.21 -0.91
N ASP A 214 -45.49 -4.95 -1.28
CA ASP A 214 -46.39 -4.46 -2.33
C ASP A 214 -45.67 -4.09 -3.64
N GLU A 215 -44.33 -4.17 -3.71
CA GLU A 215 -43.55 -3.98 -4.94
C GLU A 215 -42.75 -5.24 -5.28
N ALA A 216 -43.45 -6.29 -5.73
CA ALA A 216 -42.79 -7.43 -6.33
C ALA A 216 -42.06 -7.00 -7.61
N ASP A 217 -40.77 -7.34 -7.67
CA ASP A 217 -39.89 -7.45 -8.85
C ASP A 217 -38.97 -6.28 -9.24
N TRP A 218 -38.84 -5.21 -8.44
CA TRP A 218 -37.84 -4.16 -8.72
C TRP A 218 -36.76 -4.07 -7.64
N VAL A 219 -35.51 -4.36 -8.02
CA VAL A 219 -34.33 -4.11 -7.19
C VAL A 219 -33.78 -2.73 -7.56
N HIS A 220 -33.68 -1.83 -6.59
CA HIS A 220 -32.97 -0.57 -6.78
C HIS A 220 -31.46 -0.85 -6.90
N VAL A 221 -30.97 -0.71 -8.13
CA VAL A 221 -29.54 -0.81 -8.45
C VAL A 221 -28.97 0.60 -8.54
N LYS A 222 -28.08 0.94 -7.61
CA LYS A 222 -27.33 2.20 -7.69
C LYS A 222 -25.99 1.92 -8.36
N SER A 223 -25.75 2.54 -9.52
CA SER A 223 -24.44 2.49 -10.15
C SER A 223 -23.43 3.25 -9.28
N ARG A 224 -22.28 2.63 -9.03
CA ARG A 224 -21.19 3.24 -8.26
C ARG A 224 -20.21 3.92 -9.21
N ASN A 225 -19.97 5.21 -8.99
CA ASN A 225 -18.96 5.97 -9.72
C ASN A 225 -17.61 5.85 -9.01
N TRP A 226 -16.69 5.09 -9.60
CA TRP A 226 -15.34 4.88 -9.07
C TRP A 226 -14.33 5.96 -9.47
N GLY A 227 -14.76 6.95 -10.26
CA GLY A 227 -13.91 8.00 -10.80
C GLY A 227 -13.25 7.61 -12.13
N PRO A 228 -12.43 8.51 -12.70
CA PRO A 228 -11.75 8.26 -13.97
C PRO A 228 -10.69 7.16 -13.87
N PRO A 229 -10.26 6.54 -14.99
CA PRO A 229 -9.18 5.54 -14.98
C PRO A 229 -7.84 6.05 -14.43
N VAL A 230 -7.62 7.37 -14.55
CA VAL A 230 -6.48 8.10 -13.98
C VAL A 230 -7.04 9.32 -13.27
N SER A 231 -6.71 9.48 -11.99
CA SER A 231 -7.05 10.63 -11.17
C SER A 231 -5.79 11.43 -10.90
N ILE A 232 -5.82 12.72 -11.23
CA ILE A 232 -4.74 13.66 -11.01
C ILE A 232 -5.32 14.79 -10.17
N GLU A 233 -4.76 14.99 -8.99
CA GLU A 233 -5.18 16.05 -8.07
C GLU A 233 -3.96 16.76 -7.49
N ARG A 234 -4.13 18.05 -7.16
CA ARG A 234 -3.08 18.84 -6.54
C ARG A 234 -3.22 18.75 -5.03
N VAL A 235 -2.13 18.47 -4.33
CA VAL A 235 -2.10 18.24 -2.88
C VAL A 235 -1.03 19.07 -2.20
N SER A 236 -1.36 19.66 -1.06
CA SER A 236 -0.43 20.46 -0.26
C SER A 236 0.45 19.54 0.59
N VAL A 237 1.75 19.82 0.65
CA VAL A 237 2.69 19.14 1.56
C VAL A 237 2.76 19.81 2.94
N VAL A 238 2.17 21.00 3.07
CA VAL A 238 2.06 21.78 4.30
C VAL A 238 0.61 21.65 4.80
N GLU A 239 0.43 21.34 6.08
CA GLU A 239 -0.89 21.45 6.70
C GLU A 239 -1.16 22.92 7.00
N ASP A 240 -2.17 23.50 6.37
CA ASP A 240 -2.62 24.85 6.72
C ASP A 240 -3.34 24.78 8.07
N SER A 241 -2.60 25.01 9.16
CA SER A 241 -3.18 24.96 10.51
C SER A 241 -4.20 26.08 10.76
N GLU A 242 -4.22 27.16 9.97
CA GLU A 242 -5.19 28.26 10.12
C GLU A 242 -5.39 29.00 8.78
N ILE A 243 -6.37 28.60 7.97
CA ILE A 243 -6.85 29.45 6.87
C ILE A 243 -7.64 30.61 7.50
N GLY A 244 -7.05 31.80 7.50
CA GLY A 244 -7.76 33.04 7.78
C GLY A 244 -8.95 33.18 6.83
N GLU A 245 -10.08 33.67 7.35
CA GLU A 245 -11.43 33.64 6.76
C GLU A 245 -11.61 34.35 5.39
N ASP A 246 -10.55 34.72 4.67
CA ASP A 246 -10.63 35.78 3.62
C ASP A 246 -10.07 35.44 2.22
N ASP A 247 -9.78 34.18 1.87
CA ASP A 247 -9.43 33.82 0.48
C ASP A 247 -10.51 32.96 -0.20
N GLU A 248 -11.10 33.47 -1.28
CA GLU A 248 -12.11 32.81 -2.13
C GLU A 248 -11.58 31.57 -2.90
N ALA A 249 -10.39 31.08 -2.59
CA ALA A 249 -9.82 29.88 -3.20
C ALA A 249 -10.31 28.63 -2.47
N GLU A 250 -10.80 27.63 -3.21
CA GLU A 250 -11.05 26.31 -2.62
C GLU A 250 -9.75 25.76 -2.03
N PRO A 251 -9.74 25.35 -0.74
CA PRO A 251 -8.53 24.88 -0.08
C PRO A 251 -7.97 23.65 -0.81
N MET A 252 -6.66 23.65 -1.03
CA MET A 252 -5.98 22.50 -1.62
C MET A 252 -6.07 21.31 -0.67
N ALA A 253 -6.32 20.11 -1.20
CA ALA A 253 -6.37 18.92 -0.36
C ALA A 253 -5.02 18.66 0.31
N SER A 254 -5.03 18.32 1.59
CA SER A 254 -3.82 17.94 2.34
C SER A 254 -3.24 16.61 1.82
N LEU A 255 -1.90 16.53 1.71
CA LEU A 255 -1.22 15.28 1.45
C LEU A 255 -1.36 14.30 2.63
N LEU A 256 -1.42 14.78 3.89
CA LEU A 256 -1.65 13.93 5.06
C LEU A 256 -3.00 13.21 4.98
N ASP A 257 -4.06 13.92 4.60
CA ASP A 257 -5.39 13.34 4.43
C ASP A 257 -5.40 12.29 3.32
N LYS A 258 -4.82 12.64 2.17
CA LYS A 258 -4.73 11.72 1.03
C LYS A 258 -3.85 10.51 1.35
N TRP A 259 -2.74 10.71 2.04
CA TRP A 259 -1.86 9.64 2.51
C TRP A 259 -2.57 8.72 3.49
N THR A 260 -3.34 9.27 4.43
CA THR A 260 -4.15 8.49 5.37
C THR A 260 -5.19 7.65 4.61
N GLY A 261 -5.86 8.23 3.60
CA GLY A 261 -6.76 7.49 2.73
C GLY A 261 -6.06 6.36 1.95
N LEU A 262 -4.94 6.68 1.31
CA LEU A 262 -4.12 5.74 0.51
C LEU A 262 -3.50 4.62 1.34
N THR A 263 -3.26 4.85 2.63
CA THR A 263 -2.71 3.83 3.52
C THR A 263 -3.82 3.09 4.29
N SER A 264 -5.00 3.68 4.45
CA SER A 264 -6.16 3.00 5.04
C SER A 264 -6.69 1.82 4.22
N VAL A 265 -6.48 1.84 2.89
CA VAL A 265 -6.87 0.74 1.98
C VAL A 265 -6.05 -0.53 2.13
N PHE A 266 -4.91 -0.48 2.84
CA PHE A 266 -4.19 -1.70 3.19
C PHE A 266 -5.09 -2.56 4.09
N SER A 267 -5.70 -3.58 3.49
CA SER A 267 -6.79 -4.36 4.09
C SER A 267 -6.37 -5.22 5.28
N ASP A 268 -5.07 -5.30 5.55
CA ASP A 268 -4.48 -6.28 6.44
C ASP A 268 -3.47 -5.66 7.42
N CYS A 269 -3.10 -6.48 8.41
CA CYS A 269 -2.28 -6.28 9.62
C CYS A 269 -0.99 -5.44 9.54
N THR A 270 -0.63 -4.83 8.41
CA THR A 270 0.49 -3.91 8.36
C THR A 270 0.09 -2.56 8.95
N CYS A 271 -1.03 -1.94 8.54
CA CYS A 271 -1.36 -0.57 8.98
C CYS A 271 -2.36 -0.50 10.14
N ARG A 272 -2.81 -1.65 10.66
CA ARG A 272 -3.65 -1.71 11.85
C ARG A 272 -2.79 -1.73 13.10
N THR A 273 -3.28 -1.12 14.18
CA THR A 273 -2.79 -1.30 15.54
C THR A 273 -2.54 -2.79 15.85
N VAL A 274 -1.71 -3.05 16.85
CA VAL A 274 -1.12 -4.32 17.39
C VAL A 274 -2.10 -5.53 17.56
N HIS A 275 -3.31 -5.43 17.06
CA HIS A 275 -4.39 -6.40 17.06
C HIS A 275 -4.72 -6.80 15.61
N CYS A 276 -4.14 -7.90 15.14
CA CYS A 276 -4.65 -8.60 13.96
C CYS A 276 -6.00 -9.24 14.32
N GLU A 277 -7.11 -8.82 13.71
CA GLU A 277 -8.43 -9.41 14.00
C GLU A 277 -8.48 -10.92 13.70
N GLY A 278 -7.74 -11.37 12.68
CA GLY A 278 -7.57 -12.79 12.40
C GLY A 278 -6.93 -13.50 13.59
N CYS A 279 -5.73 -13.07 13.98
CA CYS A 279 -4.96 -13.76 15.02
C CYS A 279 -5.50 -13.56 16.44
N TYR A 280 -6.12 -12.41 16.73
CA TYR A 280 -6.84 -12.17 17.98
C TYR A 280 -8.03 -13.13 18.11
N LYS A 281 -8.77 -13.35 17.02
CA LYS A 281 -9.88 -14.31 16.99
C LYS A 281 -9.41 -15.77 17.11
N SER A 282 -8.22 -16.15 16.61
CA SER A 282 -7.72 -17.53 16.73
C SER A 282 -6.98 -17.82 18.03
N ASN A 283 -6.21 -16.86 18.55
CA ASN A 283 -5.27 -17.11 19.66
C ASN A 283 -5.60 -16.34 20.94
N GLY A 284 -6.60 -15.45 20.93
CA GLY A 284 -7.06 -14.69 22.09
C GLY A 284 -6.02 -13.74 22.70
N ARG A 285 -4.89 -13.51 22.01
CA ARG A 285 -3.77 -12.68 22.49
C ARG A 285 -3.53 -11.52 21.52
N PRO A 286 -3.34 -10.28 22.04
CA PRO A 286 -2.68 -9.21 21.29
C PRO A 286 -1.31 -9.69 20.80
N HIS A 287 -0.92 -9.32 19.59
CA HIS A 287 0.41 -9.67 19.06
C HIS A 287 1.44 -8.68 19.61
N GLU A 288 1.89 -8.89 20.85
CA GLU A 288 2.82 -7.98 21.53
C GLU A 288 4.22 -7.95 20.86
N ASP A 289 4.61 -9.01 20.14
CA ASP A 289 5.91 -9.15 19.44
C ASP A 289 5.75 -9.35 17.91
N CYS A 290 5.01 -8.45 17.26
CA CYS A 290 4.69 -8.51 15.83
C CYS A 290 5.92 -8.38 14.89
N GLU A 291 7.12 -8.01 15.36
CA GLU A 291 8.26 -7.73 14.47
C GLU A 291 8.87 -8.95 13.78
N VAL A 292 8.90 -10.09 14.45
CA VAL A 292 9.34 -11.36 13.83
C VAL A 292 8.28 -11.84 12.82
N GLU A 293 7.01 -11.69 13.16
CA GLU A 293 5.86 -12.05 12.32
C GLU A 293 5.67 -11.08 11.14
N ARG A 294 6.08 -9.81 11.27
CA ARG A 294 6.06 -8.80 10.20
C ARG A 294 6.90 -9.21 9.00
N SER A 295 7.90 -10.10 9.15
CA SER A 295 8.61 -10.65 7.98
C SER A 295 7.72 -11.57 7.11
N GLU A 296 6.71 -12.20 7.70
CA GLU A 296 5.73 -13.05 7.01
C GLU A 296 4.56 -12.25 6.40
N HIS A 297 4.28 -11.07 6.96
CA HIS A 297 3.17 -10.20 6.54
C HIS A 297 3.56 -9.26 5.37
N TYR A 298 3.82 -9.79 4.18
CA TYR A 298 4.04 -9.01 2.97
C TYR A 298 2.85 -9.09 1.99
N PHE A 299 2.70 -8.06 1.16
CA PHE A 299 1.68 -8.02 0.12
C PHE A 299 2.15 -8.71 -1.15
N ASP A 300 1.29 -9.53 -1.73
CA ASP A 300 1.50 -10.04 -3.08
C ASP A 300 0.98 -9.08 -4.15
N SER A 301 1.02 -9.51 -5.41
CA SER A 301 0.51 -8.77 -6.57
C SER A 301 -0.98 -8.45 -6.50
N ASP A 302 -1.75 -9.11 -5.65
CA ASP A 302 -3.17 -8.88 -5.49
C ASP A 302 -3.49 -7.89 -4.36
N GLY A 303 -2.48 -7.41 -3.64
CA GLY A 303 -2.65 -6.47 -2.54
C GLY A 303 -3.20 -7.16 -1.30
N GLN A 304 -2.96 -8.46 -1.20
CA GLN A 304 -3.33 -9.28 -0.05
C GLN A 304 -2.09 -9.56 0.79
N CYS A 305 -2.23 -9.43 2.11
CA CYS A 305 -1.18 -9.92 2.99
C CYS A 305 -1.15 -11.45 2.93
N ILE A 306 -0.01 -12.02 2.52
CA ILE A 306 0.14 -13.48 2.36
C ILE A 306 -0.16 -14.26 3.64
N ALA A 307 0.34 -13.81 4.79
CA ALA A 307 0.07 -14.45 6.07
C ALA A 307 -1.42 -14.39 6.46
N CYS A 308 -2.09 -13.25 6.27
CA CYS A 308 -3.53 -13.14 6.47
C CYS A 308 -4.30 -14.08 5.54
N ARG A 309 -3.96 -14.11 4.23
CA ARG A 309 -4.61 -15.01 3.27
C ARG A 309 -4.50 -16.48 3.69
N ARG A 310 -3.32 -16.93 4.12
CA ARG A 310 -3.12 -18.32 4.59
C ARG A 310 -4.01 -18.68 5.76
N GLU A 311 -4.10 -17.80 6.75
CA GLU A 311 -4.98 -18.00 7.91
C GLU A 311 -6.46 -18.10 7.48
N TRP A 312 -6.89 -17.29 6.52
CA TRP A 312 -8.22 -17.37 5.94
C TRP A 312 -8.48 -18.68 5.19
N ASP A 313 -7.53 -19.11 4.35
CA ASP A 313 -7.63 -20.36 3.61
C ASP A 313 -7.72 -21.56 4.57
N ILE A 314 -6.94 -21.57 5.65
CA ILE A 314 -7.02 -22.58 6.71
C ILE A 314 -8.42 -22.62 7.34
N ARG A 315 -9.00 -21.45 7.69
CA ARG A 315 -10.37 -21.39 8.25
C ARG A 315 -11.43 -21.85 7.26
N ARG A 316 -11.30 -21.46 6.00
CA ARG A 316 -12.22 -21.88 4.94
C ARG A 316 -12.19 -23.40 4.78
N LEU A 317 -11.00 -23.99 4.76
CA LEU A 317 -10.82 -25.45 4.70
C LEU A 317 -11.36 -26.14 5.97
N ALA A 318 -11.10 -25.59 7.15
CA ALA A 318 -11.62 -26.12 8.42
C ALA A 318 -13.15 -26.03 8.54
N ALA A 319 -13.78 -25.01 7.95
CA ALA A 319 -15.24 -24.88 7.87
C ALA A 319 -15.86 -25.90 6.88
N LEU A 320 -15.17 -26.15 5.76
CA LEU A 320 -15.57 -27.15 4.77
C LEU A 320 -15.49 -28.59 5.32
N ASP A 321 -14.48 -28.91 6.12
CA ASP A 321 -14.30 -30.24 6.73
C ASP A 321 -15.28 -30.51 7.89
N ASN A 322 -15.83 -29.48 8.54
CA ASN A 322 -16.71 -29.64 9.70
C ASN A 322 -18.21 -29.57 9.40
N HIS A 323 -18.64 -29.47 8.13
CA HIS A 323 -20.04 -29.16 7.77
C HIS A 323 -20.62 -27.97 8.55
N TRP A 324 -19.77 -27.06 9.00
CA TRP A 324 -20.18 -25.79 9.57
C TRP A 324 -20.31 -24.83 8.40
N TYR A 325 -21.54 -24.59 7.97
CA TYR A 325 -21.85 -23.36 7.27
C TYR A 325 -21.30 -22.21 8.13
N PRO A 326 -20.51 -21.27 7.60
CA PRO A 326 -20.37 -20.01 8.29
C PRO A 326 -21.78 -19.42 8.34
N GLU A 327 -22.35 -19.32 9.54
CA GLU A 327 -23.58 -18.56 9.71
C GLU A 327 -23.35 -17.17 9.10
N PRO A 328 -24.32 -16.64 8.34
CA PRO A 328 -24.24 -15.26 7.88
C PRO A 328 -24.06 -14.38 9.11
N CYS A 329 -23.12 -13.44 9.00
CA CYS A 329 -22.78 -12.45 10.01
C CYS A 329 -23.98 -12.09 10.89
N LEU A 330 -24.01 -12.61 12.12
CA LEU A 330 -24.91 -12.08 13.14
C LEU A 330 -24.50 -10.63 13.36
N GLU A 331 -25.45 -9.75 13.06
CA GLU A 331 -25.47 -8.36 13.43
C GLU A 331 -25.03 -8.24 14.89
N LEU A 332 -23.95 -7.50 15.13
CA LEU A 332 -23.71 -6.93 16.45
C LEU A 332 -24.81 -5.87 16.63
N GLU A 333 -25.95 -6.29 17.18
CA GLU A 333 -26.92 -5.39 17.79
C GLU A 333 -26.16 -4.59 18.85
N TYR A 334 -25.89 -3.33 18.52
CA TYR A 334 -25.37 -2.34 19.45
C TYR A 334 -26.55 -1.90 20.32
N GLU A 335 -26.95 -2.72 21.29
CA GLU A 335 -27.81 -2.26 22.38
C GLU A 335 -26.98 -1.34 23.29
N GLY A 336 -27.32 -0.05 23.24
CA GLY A 336 -26.64 0.98 24.00
C GLY A 336 -26.76 0.80 25.51
N LEU A 337 -25.78 1.37 26.22
CA LEU A 337 -25.93 1.81 27.60
C LEU A 337 -25.02 3.03 27.80
N PHE A 338 -25.59 4.20 27.53
CA PHE A 338 -25.31 5.38 28.32
C PHE A 338 -25.94 5.17 29.69
N THR A 339 -25.13 5.29 30.74
CA THR A 339 -25.54 5.89 32.02
C THR A 339 -24.40 6.76 32.51
#